data_AF-A0A525CX11-F1
#
_entry.id   AF-A0A525CX11-F1
#
_cell.length_a   1.000
_cell.length_b   1.000
_cell.length_c   1.000
_cell.angle_alpha   90.00
_cell.angle_beta   90.00
_cell.angle_gamma   90.00
#
_symmetry.space_group_name_H-M   'P 1'
#
loop_
_entity.id
_entity.type
_entity.pdbx_description
1 polymer ?
#
loop_
_entity_poly.entity_id
_entity_poly.type
_entity_poly.pdbx_seq_one_letter_code
_entity_poly.pdbx_strand_id
1 'polypeptide(L)'
;MVDAGNILNEKTNTTNREQALRKTIAISEAYKLMGYDAIGVGPYDLLSEESIIEQLKATKLPLISCNFYHQSGDLVFEPYKSYQMAGLDVAIIGITGTTSLQTSDFYITEGITELSQNVKSLRPTHDIIILLSTLRQARVVEVITNQIEGIDIVIGGDSRHGSINSLQFSDSLITQTAELGKSLGILEITWRGKPWKVDYQKQISRLKRSLNRVNRLLMKNKSSKSSAQKSDEKQKQLLDRKNQLITLIEETEKKKDNTQQRTDRSTFRSRSMVLDSRMVEDQEMRKLLQTAGF
;
A
#
# COMPACT_ATOMS: atom_id res chain seq x y z
N MET A 1 2.99 0.81 -15.07
CA MET A 1 1.86 0.68 -14.12
C MET A 1 2.21 -0.33 -13.03
N VAL A 2 1.69 -0.20 -11.81
CA VAL A 2 2.00 -1.12 -10.69
C VAL A 2 0.75 -1.53 -9.93
N ASP A 3 0.77 -2.73 -9.34
CA ASP A 3 -0.28 -3.22 -8.43
C ASP A 3 0.34 -3.71 -7.11
N ALA A 4 -0.31 -3.46 -5.97
CA ALA A 4 0.22 -3.86 -4.67
C ALA A 4 -0.01 -5.34 -4.33
N GLY A 5 -0.87 -6.04 -5.06
CA GLY A 5 -1.17 -7.47 -4.87
C GLY A 5 -2.57 -7.75 -4.31
N ASN A 6 -2.84 -9.03 -4.03
CA ASN A 6 -4.18 -9.60 -3.84
C ASN A 6 -5.05 -9.47 -5.11
N ILE A 7 -4.46 -9.78 -6.27
CA ILE A 7 -5.10 -9.71 -7.58
C ILE A 7 -6.06 -10.88 -7.84
N LEU A 8 -5.86 -12.04 -7.20
CA LEU A 8 -6.59 -13.27 -7.52
C LEU A 8 -7.81 -13.51 -6.64
N ASN A 9 -7.64 -13.47 -5.32
CA ASN A 9 -8.68 -13.90 -4.38
C ASN A 9 -9.11 -12.77 -3.46
N GLU A 10 -10.41 -12.74 -3.18
CA GLU A 10 -10.93 -12.02 -2.03
C GLU A 10 -10.67 -12.84 -0.76
N LYS A 11 -10.88 -12.24 0.41
CA LYS A 11 -10.67 -12.89 1.73
C LYS A 11 -11.36 -14.24 1.92
N THR A 12 -12.32 -14.59 1.08
CA THR A 12 -13.09 -15.83 1.14
C THR A 12 -12.57 -16.84 0.13
N ASN A 13 -12.15 -18.02 0.62
CA ASN A 13 -11.80 -19.16 -0.20
C ASN A 13 -12.93 -19.44 -1.21
N THR A 14 -12.63 -19.34 -2.50
CA THR A 14 -13.46 -19.95 -3.53
C THR A 14 -13.39 -21.46 -3.34
N THR A 15 -14.51 -22.09 -3.00
CA THR A 15 -14.62 -23.53 -2.72
C THR A 15 -14.34 -24.41 -3.96
N ASN A 16 -14.11 -23.82 -5.14
CA ASN A 16 -13.87 -24.54 -6.39
C ASN A 16 -12.50 -24.18 -6.99
N ARG A 17 -11.55 -25.13 -6.91
CA ARG A 17 -10.19 -25.07 -7.48
C ARG A 17 -10.18 -24.71 -8.97
N GLU A 18 -11.10 -25.26 -9.75
CA GLU A 18 -11.16 -25.03 -11.19
C GLU A 18 -11.51 -23.57 -11.50
N GLN A 19 -12.45 -22.99 -10.74
CA GLN A 19 -12.82 -21.58 -10.88
C GLN A 19 -11.67 -20.66 -10.51
N ALA A 20 -10.96 -20.98 -9.42
CA ALA A 20 -9.77 -20.21 -9.00
C ALA A 20 -8.68 -20.23 -10.08
N LEU A 21 -8.45 -21.38 -10.72
CA LEU A 21 -7.48 -21.50 -11.80
C LEU A 21 -7.89 -20.70 -13.05
N ARG A 22 -9.16 -20.80 -13.48
CA ARG A 22 -9.69 -20.01 -14.61
C ARG A 22 -9.59 -18.51 -14.35
N LYS A 23 -9.94 -18.07 -13.14
CA LYS A 23 -9.79 -16.68 -12.71
C LYS A 23 -8.34 -16.23 -12.76
N THR A 24 -7.43 -17.08 -12.28
CA THR A 24 -5.98 -16.80 -12.30
C THR A 24 -5.47 -16.59 -13.72
N ILE A 25 -5.85 -17.47 -14.66
CA ILE A 25 -5.47 -17.34 -16.07
C ILE A 25 -6.01 -16.04 -16.65
N ALA A 26 -7.32 -15.79 -16.51
CA ALA A 26 -7.98 -14.61 -17.09
C ALA A 26 -7.39 -13.30 -16.56
N ILE A 27 -7.22 -13.18 -15.25
CA ILE A 27 -6.62 -11.99 -14.63
C ILE A 27 -5.19 -11.81 -15.10
N SER A 28 -4.43 -12.90 -15.19
CA SER A 28 -3.03 -12.80 -15.61
C SER A 28 -2.86 -12.38 -17.06
N GLU A 29 -3.72 -12.85 -17.95
CA GLU A 29 -3.75 -12.41 -19.35
C GLU A 29 -4.17 -10.94 -19.46
N ALA A 30 -5.19 -10.51 -18.71
CA ALA A 30 -5.59 -9.11 -18.68
C ALA A 30 -4.45 -8.20 -18.19
N TYR A 31 -3.74 -8.59 -17.13
CA TYR A 31 -2.60 -7.82 -16.60
C TYR A 31 -1.43 -7.76 -17.59
N LYS A 32 -1.20 -8.84 -18.36
CA LYS A 32 -0.20 -8.85 -19.43
C LYS A 32 -0.58 -7.87 -20.54
N LEU A 33 -1.84 -7.88 -20.99
CA LEU A 33 -2.33 -6.94 -22.01
C LEU A 33 -2.25 -5.47 -21.52
N MET A 34 -2.52 -5.24 -20.24
CA MET A 34 -2.42 -3.92 -19.61
C MET A 34 -0.97 -3.41 -19.44
N GLY A 35 0.05 -4.27 -19.56
CA GLY A 35 1.45 -3.87 -19.49
C GLY A 35 1.88 -3.37 -18.10
N TYR A 36 1.56 -4.13 -17.05
CA TYR A 36 2.09 -3.84 -15.70
C TYR A 36 3.62 -3.99 -15.66
N ASP A 37 4.29 -3.06 -14.98
CA ASP A 37 5.75 -3.10 -14.76
C ASP A 37 6.10 -3.92 -13.52
N ALA A 38 5.28 -3.88 -12.47
CA ALA A 38 5.52 -4.65 -11.27
C ALA A 38 4.20 -4.93 -10.54
N ILE A 39 4.09 -6.14 -10.02
CA ILE A 39 2.91 -6.60 -9.30
C ILE A 39 3.40 -7.22 -8.00
N GLY A 40 3.04 -6.60 -6.87
CA GLY A 40 3.27 -7.19 -5.57
C GLY A 40 2.47 -8.48 -5.41
N VAL A 41 3.02 -9.44 -4.68
CA VAL A 41 2.28 -10.66 -4.34
C VAL A 41 1.62 -10.48 -2.98
N GLY A 42 0.31 -10.67 -2.92
CA GLY A 42 -0.47 -10.59 -1.69
C GLY A 42 -0.70 -11.96 -1.05
N PRO A 43 -0.95 -12.02 0.26
CA PRO A 43 -1.23 -13.29 0.94
C PRO A 43 -2.45 -14.01 0.36
N TYR A 44 -3.44 -13.29 -0.18
CA TYR A 44 -4.64 -13.89 -0.78
C TYR A 44 -4.38 -14.51 -2.16
N ASP A 45 -3.37 -14.02 -2.88
CA ASP A 45 -2.90 -14.68 -4.12
C ASP A 45 -2.30 -16.05 -3.82
N LEU A 46 -1.81 -16.22 -2.58
CA LEU A 46 -1.12 -17.41 -2.09
C LEU A 46 -1.99 -18.32 -1.22
N LEU A 47 -3.25 -17.94 -0.91
CA LEU A 47 -4.22 -18.80 -0.20
C LEU A 47 -4.68 -20.01 -1.02
N SER A 48 -4.05 -20.23 -2.15
CA SER A 48 -4.40 -21.24 -3.14
C SER A 48 -3.40 -22.38 -3.11
N GLU A 49 -3.89 -23.58 -3.41
CA GLU A 49 -3.08 -24.79 -3.57
C GLU A 49 -1.82 -24.54 -4.43
N GLU A 50 -0.73 -25.27 -4.17
CA GLU A 50 0.58 -25.16 -4.85
C GLU A 50 0.48 -24.90 -6.36
N SER A 51 -0.46 -25.55 -7.04
CA SER A 51 -0.72 -25.35 -8.46
C SER A 51 -1.02 -23.91 -8.89
N ILE A 52 -1.60 -23.06 -8.03
CA ILE A 52 -1.88 -21.66 -8.37
C ILE A 52 -0.60 -20.83 -8.26
N ILE A 53 0.29 -21.16 -7.34
CA ILE A 53 1.64 -20.56 -7.27
C ILE A 53 2.42 -20.93 -8.53
N GLU A 54 2.40 -22.20 -8.93
CA GLU A 54 3.05 -22.65 -10.18
C GLU A 54 2.40 -22.02 -11.42
N GLN A 55 1.07 -21.87 -11.44
CA GLN A 55 0.39 -21.14 -12.51
C GLN A 55 0.82 -19.68 -12.58
N LEU A 56 0.87 -18.98 -11.43
CA LEU A 56 1.33 -17.59 -11.37
C LEU A 56 2.75 -17.46 -11.90
N LYS A 57 3.66 -18.37 -11.53
CA LYS A 57 5.02 -18.42 -12.08
C LYS A 57 5.02 -18.61 -13.60
N ALA A 58 4.13 -19.45 -14.14
CA ALA A 58 4.02 -19.70 -15.56
C ALA A 58 3.50 -18.49 -16.38
N THR A 59 2.79 -17.54 -15.76
CA THR A 59 2.19 -16.39 -16.47
C THR A 59 3.21 -15.39 -17.02
N LYS A 60 4.45 -15.40 -16.47
CA LYS A 60 5.51 -14.41 -16.76
C LYS A 60 5.12 -12.96 -16.45
N LEU A 61 4.17 -12.77 -15.55
CA LEU A 61 3.92 -11.45 -14.96
C LEU A 61 5.13 -10.99 -14.13
N PRO A 62 5.38 -9.67 -13.99
CA PRO A 62 6.45 -9.15 -13.15
C PRO A 62 6.06 -9.19 -11.66
N LEU A 63 5.81 -10.40 -11.15
CA LEU A 63 5.48 -10.66 -9.76
C LEU A 63 6.72 -10.48 -8.89
N ILE A 64 6.58 -9.76 -7.78
CA ILE A 64 7.67 -9.51 -6.84
C ILE A 64 7.25 -9.71 -5.38
N SER A 65 8.14 -10.31 -4.59
CA SER A 65 8.02 -10.45 -3.14
C SER A 65 9.39 -10.75 -2.52
N CYS A 66 9.82 -9.93 -1.56
CA CYS A 66 11.10 -10.09 -0.89
C CYS A 66 11.06 -11.05 0.29
N ASN A 67 9.89 -11.59 0.66
CA ASN A 67 9.70 -12.34 1.89
C ASN A 67 8.89 -13.63 1.73
N PHE A 68 8.78 -14.13 0.49
CA PHE A 68 8.09 -15.38 0.19
C PHE A 68 9.06 -16.43 -0.34
N TYR A 69 9.17 -17.54 0.39
CA TYR A 69 10.23 -18.52 0.24
C TYR A 69 9.68 -19.92 0.02
N HIS A 70 10.45 -20.71 -0.72
CA HIS A 70 10.39 -22.17 -0.66
C HIS A 70 11.02 -22.65 0.65
N GLN A 71 10.61 -23.82 1.16
CA GLN A 71 11.27 -24.45 2.32
C GLN A 71 12.77 -24.75 2.07
N SER A 72 13.24 -24.76 0.82
CA SER A 72 14.68 -24.84 0.49
C SER A 72 15.47 -23.60 0.92
N GLY A 73 14.80 -22.48 1.17
CA GLY A 73 15.41 -21.18 1.49
C GLY A 73 15.49 -20.22 0.29
N ASP A 74 15.12 -20.67 -0.91
CA ASP A 74 15.10 -19.82 -2.12
C ASP A 74 13.82 -18.97 -2.18
N LEU A 75 13.94 -17.75 -2.70
CA LEU A 75 12.77 -16.91 -2.97
C LEU A 75 11.92 -17.52 -4.09
N VAL A 76 10.59 -17.49 -3.90
CA VAL A 76 9.63 -17.95 -4.91
C VAL A 76 9.52 -16.95 -6.07
N PHE A 77 9.63 -15.66 -5.76
CA PHE A 77 9.60 -14.56 -6.71
C PHE A 77 10.79 -13.63 -6.49
N GLU A 78 11.18 -12.91 -7.53
CA GLU A 78 12.20 -11.87 -7.40
C GLU A 78 11.78 -10.84 -6.34
N PRO A 79 12.72 -10.32 -5.52
CA PRO A 79 12.38 -9.37 -4.47
C PRO A 79 12.01 -7.99 -5.01
N TYR A 80 12.57 -7.61 -6.16
CA TYR A 80 12.38 -6.30 -6.78
C TYR A 80 12.55 -6.32 -8.30
N LYS A 81 12.17 -5.22 -8.94
CA LYS A 81 12.52 -4.89 -10.33
C LYS A 81 13.14 -3.49 -10.39
N SER A 82 14.07 -3.31 -11.32
CA SER A 82 14.71 -2.02 -11.58
C SER A 82 14.32 -1.50 -12.95
N TYR A 83 14.07 -0.20 -13.04
CA TYR A 83 13.64 0.50 -14.24
C TYR A 83 14.39 1.81 -14.39
N GLN A 84 14.80 2.13 -15.60
CA GLN A 84 15.29 3.47 -15.93
C GLN A 84 14.15 4.26 -16.58
N MET A 85 13.72 5.35 -15.95
CA MET A 85 12.62 6.18 -16.47
C MET A 85 12.89 7.66 -16.21
N ALA A 86 12.68 8.49 -17.24
CA ALA A 86 12.94 9.93 -17.18
C ALA A 86 14.36 10.30 -16.69
N GLY A 87 15.36 9.46 -17.01
CA GLY A 87 16.75 9.65 -16.55
C GLY A 87 16.99 9.31 -15.08
N LEU A 88 16.04 8.65 -14.42
CA LEU A 88 16.13 8.20 -13.03
C LEU A 88 16.17 6.69 -12.95
N ASP A 89 16.98 6.16 -12.04
CA ASP A 89 17.01 4.74 -11.70
C ASP A 89 15.98 4.46 -10.60
N VAL A 90 14.99 3.62 -10.89
CA VAL A 90 13.85 3.35 -10.03
C VAL A 90 13.82 1.87 -9.66
N ALA A 91 13.91 1.57 -8.37
CA ALA A 91 13.68 0.23 -7.83
C ALA A 91 12.25 0.09 -7.31
N ILE A 92 11.63 -1.04 -7.59
CA ILE A 92 10.30 -1.41 -7.10
C ILE A 92 10.42 -2.73 -6.34
N ILE A 93 10.26 -2.68 -5.02
CA ILE A 93 10.37 -3.83 -4.10
C ILE A 93 8.96 -4.32 -3.75
N GLY A 94 8.75 -5.64 -3.67
CA GLY A 94 7.50 -6.22 -3.20
C GLY A 94 7.62 -6.75 -1.78
N ILE A 95 6.62 -6.53 -0.93
CA ILE A 95 6.50 -7.20 0.38
C ILE A 95 5.09 -7.77 0.58
N THR A 96 5.04 -9.06 0.87
CA THR A 96 3.81 -9.79 1.12
C THR A 96 3.43 -9.67 2.60
N GLY A 97 2.20 -9.26 2.86
CA GLY A 97 1.66 -9.16 4.21
C GLY A 97 1.59 -10.53 4.87
N THR A 98 2.00 -10.61 6.13
CA THR A 98 2.00 -11.89 6.86
C THR A 98 0.60 -12.44 7.02
N THR A 99 0.51 -13.75 6.79
CA THR A 99 -0.67 -14.59 6.98
C THR A 99 -0.19 -15.88 7.63
N SER A 100 -1.10 -16.74 8.12
CA SER A 100 -0.75 -18.06 8.66
C SER A 100 -0.33 -19.07 7.58
N LEU A 101 0.08 -18.60 6.40
CA LEU A 101 0.48 -19.47 5.29
C LEU A 101 1.87 -20.03 5.59
N GLN A 102 1.86 -21.27 6.06
CA GLN A 102 3.02 -22.13 6.16
C GLN A 102 2.57 -23.49 5.64
N THR A 103 3.12 -23.90 4.50
CA THR A 103 2.82 -25.18 3.87
C THR A 103 4.05 -26.09 3.92
N SER A 104 3.90 -27.32 3.40
CA SER A 104 5.01 -28.25 3.18
C SER A 104 6.12 -27.67 2.32
N ASP A 105 5.80 -26.72 1.42
CA ASP A 105 6.70 -26.29 0.36
C ASP A 105 7.06 -24.81 0.45
N PHE A 106 6.26 -24.01 1.16
CA PHE A 106 6.41 -22.55 1.20
C PHE A 106 6.19 -21.94 2.58
N TYR A 107 6.82 -20.79 2.80
CA TYR A 107 6.58 -19.95 3.97
C TYR A 107 6.76 -18.45 3.65
N ILE A 108 6.10 -17.60 4.44
CA ILE A 108 6.22 -16.14 4.38
C ILE A 108 6.83 -15.65 5.69
N THR A 109 7.91 -14.87 5.62
CA THR A 109 8.49 -14.22 6.82
C THR A 109 7.82 -12.87 7.08
N GLU A 110 8.13 -12.23 8.22
CA GLU A 110 7.71 -10.84 8.48
C GLU A 110 8.25 -9.83 7.44
N GLY A 111 9.30 -10.19 6.70
CA GLY A 111 9.82 -9.45 5.54
C GLY A 111 10.60 -8.17 5.85
N ILE A 112 10.70 -7.76 7.11
CA ILE A 112 11.32 -6.48 7.50
C ILE A 112 12.84 -6.51 7.35
N THR A 113 13.46 -7.64 7.70
CA THR A 113 14.91 -7.82 7.58
C THR A 113 15.30 -7.83 6.11
N GLU A 114 14.55 -8.58 5.30
CA GLU A 114 14.67 -8.73 3.87
C GLU A 114 14.49 -7.37 3.17
N LEU A 115 13.43 -6.64 3.52
CA LEU A 115 13.17 -5.30 3.02
C LEU A 115 14.32 -4.35 3.37
N SER A 116 14.81 -4.38 4.60
CA SER A 116 15.93 -3.51 5.02
C SER A 116 17.20 -3.80 4.22
N GLN A 117 17.50 -5.08 3.97
CA GLN A 117 18.66 -5.49 3.16
C GLN A 117 18.51 -5.02 1.70
N ASN A 118 17.34 -5.23 1.09
CA ASN A 118 17.06 -4.77 -0.27
C ASN A 118 17.16 -3.24 -0.39
N VAL A 119 16.59 -2.49 0.55
CA VAL A 119 16.69 -1.02 0.54
C VAL A 119 18.15 -0.56 0.67
N LYS A 120 18.93 -1.17 1.58
CA LYS A 120 20.35 -0.85 1.76
C LYS A 120 21.19 -1.13 0.53
N SER A 121 20.93 -2.23 -0.19
CA SER A 121 21.68 -2.58 -1.39
C SER A 121 21.29 -1.74 -2.61
N LEU A 122 20.03 -1.33 -2.72
CA LEU A 122 19.52 -0.59 -3.87
C LEU A 122 19.74 0.91 -3.78
N ARG A 123 19.77 1.46 -2.57
CA ARG A 123 19.85 2.91 -2.37
C ARG A 123 21.05 3.60 -3.05
N PRO A 124 22.27 3.03 -3.06
CA PRO A 124 23.42 3.66 -3.71
C PRO A 124 23.32 3.78 -5.23
N THR A 125 22.49 2.95 -5.88
CA THR A 125 22.41 2.83 -7.33
C THR A 125 21.06 3.25 -7.92
N HIS A 126 20.08 3.55 -7.08
CA HIS A 126 18.76 3.98 -7.50
C HIS A 126 18.46 5.36 -6.93
N ASP A 127 17.75 6.17 -7.70
CA ASP A 127 17.24 7.48 -7.31
C ASP A 127 15.91 7.39 -6.57
N ILE A 128 15.06 6.42 -6.91
CA ILE A 128 13.75 6.23 -6.29
C ILE A 128 13.55 4.77 -5.89
N ILE A 129 13.11 4.53 -4.65
CA ILE A 129 12.70 3.22 -4.16
C ILE A 129 11.19 3.26 -3.86
N ILE A 130 10.45 2.43 -4.59
CA ILE A 130 9.02 2.21 -4.46
C ILE A 130 8.80 0.87 -3.75
N LEU A 131 7.92 0.84 -2.75
CA LEU A 131 7.49 -0.37 -2.07
C LEU A 131 6.05 -0.71 -2.46
N LEU A 132 5.83 -1.89 -3.02
CA LEU A 132 4.51 -2.50 -3.18
C LEU A 132 4.23 -3.37 -1.96
N SER A 133 3.20 -3.04 -1.18
CA SER A 133 3.01 -3.65 0.14
C SER A 133 1.56 -4.03 0.41
N THR A 134 1.33 -5.31 0.71
CA THR A 134 0.07 -5.80 1.28
C THR A 134 0.05 -5.83 2.81
N LEU A 135 1.12 -5.34 3.47
CA LEU A 135 1.13 -5.14 4.92
C LEU A 135 0.02 -4.20 5.38
N ARG A 136 -0.37 -4.34 6.65
CA ARG A 136 -1.29 -3.43 7.31
C ARG A 136 -0.74 -2.00 7.27
N GLN A 137 -1.57 -1.00 6.97
CA GLN A 137 -1.11 0.41 6.90
C GLN A 137 -0.37 0.85 8.17
N ALA A 138 -0.86 0.48 9.36
CA ALA A 138 -0.19 0.82 10.62
C ALA A 138 1.23 0.25 10.70
N ARG A 139 1.44 -0.98 10.20
CA ARG A 139 2.76 -1.61 10.14
C ARG A 139 3.66 -0.91 9.12
N VAL A 140 3.14 -0.59 7.94
CA VAL A 140 3.87 0.20 6.93
C VAL A 140 4.36 1.52 7.52
N VAL A 141 3.46 2.27 8.19
CA VAL A 141 3.80 3.55 8.83
C VAL A 141 4.89 3.36 9.87
N GLU A 142 4.79 2.34 10.72
CA GLU A 142 5.81 2.03 11.73
C GLU A 142 7.17 1.72 11.09
N VAL A 143 7.19 0.89 10.03
CA VAL A 143 8.41 0.49 9.32
C VAL A 143 9.12 1.70 8.72
N ILE A 144 8.43 2.52 7.93
CA ILE A 144 9.03 3.66 7.24
C ILE A 144 9.37 4.84 8.18
N THR A 145 8.76 4.89 9.37
CA THR A 145 9.02 5.96 10.34
C THR A 145 10.14 5.60 11.30
N ASN A 146 10.23 4.33 11.72
CA ASN A 146 11.06 3.95 12.87
C ASN A 146 12.08 2.84 12.57
N GLN A 147 11.99 2.14 11.43
CA GLN A 147 12.79 0.92 11.21
C GLN A 147 13.63 0.96 9.94
N ILE A 148 13.10 1.51 8.84
CA ILE A 148 13.75 1.51 7.53
C ILE A 148 13.66 2.89 6.91
N GLU A 149 14.82 3.53 6.76
CA GLU A 149 14.98 4.73 5.95
C GLU A 149 15.27 4.35 4.48
N GLY A 150 14.99 5.27 3.55
CA GLY A 150 15.35 5.10 2.13
C GLY A 150 14.22 4.67 1.21
N ILE A 151 13.05 4.30 1.73
CA ILE A 151 11.82 4.08 0.94
C ILE A 151 11.19 5.43 0.62
N ASP A 152 10.90 5.70 -0.65
CA ASP A 152 10.42 7.01 -1.09
C ASP A 152 8.89 7.03 -1.25
N ILE A 153 8.35 5.94 -1.78
CA ILE A 153 6.93 5.79 -2.11
C ILE A 153 6.49 4.40 -1.70
N VAL A 154 5.32 4.30 -1.09
CA VAL A 154 4.63 3.06 -0.78
C VAL A 154 3.31 3.05 -1.53
N ILE A 155 3.11 2.01 -2.34
CA ILE A 155 1.82 1.66 -2.93
C ILE A 155 1.22 0.55 -2.05
N GLY A 156 0.20 0.90 -1.27
CA GLY A 156 -0.45 0.00 -0.33
C GLY A 156 -1.57 -0.83 -0.97
N GLY A 157 -1.70 -2.07 -0.52
CA GLY A 157 -2.78 -3.02 -0.83
C GLY A 157 -3.50 -3.52 0.42
N ASP A 158 -3.70 -2.66 1.43
CA ASP A 158 -4.38 -3.03 2.67
C ASP A 158 -5.90 -3.06 2.47
N SER A 159 -6.47 -4.25 2.29
CA SER A 159 -7.91 -4.50 2.09
C SER A 159 -8.86 -3.94 3.17
N ARG A 160 -8.35 -3.38 4.27
CA ARG A 160 -9.16 -2.69 5.30
C ARG A 160 -9.31 -1.20 5.04
N HIS A 161 -8.61 -0.66 4.05
CA HIS A 161 -8.63 0.74 3.67
C HIS A 161 -9.10 0.89 2.22
N GLY A 162 -9.91 1.93 1.96
CA GLY A 162 -10.21 2.36 0.60
C GLY A 162 -9.07 3.19 0.02
N SER A 163 -9.38 4.04 -0.96
CA SER A 163 -8.39 4.91 -1.59
C SER A 163 -7.77 5.89 -0.59
N ILE A 164 -6.44 5.98 -0.61
CA ILE A 164 -5.63 6.92 0.19
C ILE A 164 -4.94 7.88 -0.77
N ASN A 165 -5.40 9.12 -0.79
CA ASN A 165 -4.82 10.19 -1.61
C ASN A 165 -3.54 10.74 -0.96
N SER A 166 -2.43 10.03 -1.19
CA SER A 166 -1.05 10.31 -0.79
C SER A 166 -0.88 11.00 0.58
N LEU A 167 -0.52 10.21 1.58
CA LEU A 167 -0.12 10.66 2.91
C LEU A 167 1.40 10.67 2.99
N GLN A 168 1.97 11.79 3.41
CA GLN A 168 3.40 11.86 3.71
C GLN A 168 3.63 11.45 5.16
N PHE A 169 4.51 10.47 5.37
CA PHE A 169 5.01 10.02 6.67
C PHE A 169 6.52 10.00 6.61
N SER A 170 7.19 10.71 7.52
CA SER A 170 8.64 10.93 7.41
C SER A 170 9.01 11.46 6.01
N ASP A 171 9.99 10.85 5.36
CA ASP A 171 10.42 11.12 3.98
C ASP A 171 9.78 10.20 2.93
N SER A 172 8.66 9.55 3.26
CA SER A 172 7.96 8.62 2.37
C SER A 172 6.53 9.08 2.06
N LEU A 173 6.04 8.74 0.88
CA LEU A 173 4.65 8.91 0.47
C LEU A 173 3.91 7.58 0.50
N ILE A 174 2.78 7.48 1.18
CA ILE A 174 1.89 6.31 1.11
C ILE A 174 0.67 6.66 0.26
N THR A 175 0.44 5.91 -0.80
CA THR A 175 -0.77 5.96 -1.62
C THR A 175 -1.38 4.58 -1.76
N GLN A 176 -2.69 4.50 -1.97
CA GLN A 176 -3.40 3.23 -2.16
C GLN A 176 -4.70 3.50 -2.92
N THR A 177 -5.10 2.55 -3.76
CA THR A 177 -6.39 2.53 -4.46
C THR A 177 -7.42 1.70 -3.69
N ALA A 178 -8.70 1.85 -4.07
CA ALA A 178 -9.72 0.94 -3.57
C ALA A 178 -9.55 -0.45 -4.19
N GLU A 179 -10.09 -1.46 -3.50
CA GLU A 179 -10.12 -2.85 -3.96
C GLU A 179 -10.89 -3.04 -5.28
N LEU A 180 -10.66 -4.20 -5.92
CA LEU A 180 -11.48 -4.71 -7.03
C LEU A 180 -11.59 -3.77 -8.22
N GLY A 181 -10.51 -3.03 -8.53
CA GLY A 181 -10.50 -2.12 -9.67
C GLY A 181 -11.50 -0.98 -9.58
N LYS A 182 -12.06 -0.65 -8.40
CA LYS A 182 -13.02 0.46 -8.23
C LYS A 182 -12.40 1.82 -8.55
N SER A 183 -11.08 1.93 -8.54
CA SER A 183 -10.38 3.18 -8.83
C SER A 183 -8.99 2.97 -9.40
N LEU A 184 -8.61 3.82 -10.35
CA LEU A 184 -7.23 3.98 -10.84
C LEU A 184 -6.55 5.15 -10.12
N GLY A 185 -5.41 4.88 -9.48
CA GLY A 185 -4.59 5.89 -8.81
C GLY A 185 -3.55 6.47 -9.76
N ILE A 186 -3.43 7.80 -9.79
CA ILE A 186 -2.42 8.51 -10.59
C ILE A 186 -1.62 9.38 -9.63
N LEU A 187 -0.34 9.03 -9.48
CA LEU A 187 0.64 9.76 -8.68
C LEU A 187 1.63 10.43 -9.63
N GLU A 188 1.49 11.75 -9.77
CA GLU A 188 2.39 12.59 -10.55
C GLU A 188 3.49 13.10 -9.64
N ILE A 189 4.75 12.91 -10.03
CA ILE A 189 5.92 13.24 -9.22
C ILE A 189 6.82 14.19 -10.00
N THR A 190 7.26 15.24 -9.32
CA THR A 190 8.41 16.05 -9.75
C THR A 190 9.55 15.74 -8.81
N TRP A 191 10.49 14.92 -9.27
CA TRP A 191 11.63 14.48 -8.47
C TRP A 191 12.77 15.49 -8.55
N ARG A 192 13.26 15.90 -7.38
CA ARG A 192 14.43 16.78 -7.18
C ARG A 192 15.34 16.26 -6.05
N GLY A 193 15.18 15.01 -5.66
CA GLY A 193 15.80 14.43 -4.46
C GLY A 193 15.02 14.69 -3.17
N LYS A 194 15.59 14.28 -2.05
CA LYS A 194 14.97 14.41 -0.71
C LYS A 194 15.29 15.75 -0.05
N PRO A 195 14.42 16.22 0.88
CA PRO A 195 13.14 15.64 1.29
C PRO A 195 11.96 16.10 0.41
N TRP A 196 10.81 15.43 0.55
CA TRP A 196 9.56 15.88 -0.05
C TRP A 196 9.11 17.24 0.51
N LYS A 197 8.48 18.07 -0.34
CA LYS A 197 7.82 19.29 0.10
C LYS A 197 6.64 18.95 1.00
N VAL A 198 6.68 19.48 2.22
CA VAL A 198 5.61 19.30 3.21
C VAL A 198 4.51 20.32 2.97
N ASP A 199 3.27 19.83 2.80
CA ASP A 199 2.07 20.67 2.80
C ASP A 199 1.54 20.82 4.23
N TYR A 200 2.12 21.77 4.97
CA TYR A 200 1.74 22.05 6.35
C TYR A 200 0.27 22.46 6.48
N GLN A 201 -0.29 23.18 5.50
CA GLN A 201 -1.70 23.58 5.54
C GLN A 201 -2.61 22.36 5.53
N LYS A 202 -2.37 21.42 4.61
CA LYS A 202 -3.13 20.17 4.51
C LYS A 202 -2.95 19.30 5.75
N GLN A 203 -1.75 19.25 6.35
CA GLN A 203 -1.51 18.56 7.61
C GLN A 203 -2.33 19.18 8.76
N ILE A 204 -2.30 20.50 8.92
CA ILE A 204 -3.09 21.23 9.92
C ILE A 204 -4.58 20.97 9.73
N SER A 205 -5.09 21.02 8.49
CA SER A 205 -6.51 20.72 8.20
C SER A 205 -6.89 19.27 8.55
N ARG A 206 -5.98 18.30 8.37
CA ARG A 206 -6.21 16.90 8.80
C ARG A 206 -6.25 16.78 10.32
N LEU A 207 -5.28 17.38 11.03
CA LEU A 207 -5.24 17.37 12.49
C LEU A 207 -6.50 18.03 13.09
N LYS A 208 -6.92 19.18 12.56
CA LYS A 208 -8.15 19.88 12.99
C LYS A 208 -9.40 19.03 12.76
N ARG A 209 -9.51 18.28 11.65
CA ARG A 209 -10.61 17.32 11.43
C ARG A 209 -10.62 16.19 12.45
N SER A 210 -9.45 15.61 12.76
CA SER A 210 -9.31 14.59 13.80
C SER A 210 -9.72 15.13 15.18
N LEU A 211 -9.28 16.34 15.51
CA LEU A 211 -9.64 17.03 16.76
C LEU A 211 -11.15 17.24 16.88
N ASN A 212 -11.80 17.68 15.79
CA ASN A 212 -13.26 17.84 15.75
C ASN A 212 -14.00 16.52 15.98
N ARG A 213 -13.50 15.39 15.43
CA ARG A 213 -14.07 14.07 15.69
C ARG A 213 -13.95 13.67 17.16
N VAL A 214 -12.79 13.87 17.77
CA VAL A 214 -12.57 13.59 19.20
C VAL A 214 -13.48 14.46 20.08
N ASN A 215 -13.60 15.75 19.78
CA ASN A 215 -14.50 16.65 20.50
C ASN A 215 -15.97 16.20 20.41
N ARG A 216 -16.44 15.74 19.24
CA ARG A 216 -17.80 15.17 19.10
C ARG A 216 -18.00 13.92 19.96
N LEU A 217 -16.99 13.05 20.04
CA LEU A 217 -17.05 11.85 20.88
C LEU A 217 -17.09 12.20 22.38
N LEU A 218 -16.28 13.17 22.81
CA LEU A 218 -16.30 13.69 24.18
C LEU A 218 -17.67 14.29 24.54
N MET A 219 -18.31 15.02 23.63
CA MET A 219 -19.66 15.58 23.85
C MET A 219 -20.72 14.48 23.97
N LYS A 220 -20.68 13.45 23.11
CA LYS A 220 -21.63 12.32 23.18
C LYS A 220 -21.48 11.47 24.45
N ASN A 221 -20.26 11.30 24.94
CA ASN A 221 -20.03 10.52 26.16
C ASN A 221 -20.54 11.22 27.42
N LYS A 222 -20.52 12.56 27.48
CA LYS A 222 -21.10 13.33 28.61
C LYS A 222 -22.60 13.10 28.80
N SER A 223 -23.32 12.66 27.75
CA SER A 223 -24.77 12.42 27.78
C SER A 223 -25.19 10.98 28.12
N SER A 224 -24.28 9.99 28.14
CA SER A 224 -24.61 8.58 28.43
C SER A 224 -24.16 8.16 29.82
N LYS A 225 -25.09 8.11 30.78
CA LYS A 225 -24.89 7.60 32.15
C LYS A 225 -24.99 6.07 32.21
N SER A 226 -24.06 5.30 31.66
CA SER A 226 -24.02 3.85 31.90
C SER A 226 -22.60 3.30 32.11
N SER A 227 -22.44 2.59 33.24
CA SER A 227 -21.22 1.92 33.76
C SER A 227 -20.00 2.84 34.01
N ALA A 228 -19.85 3.29 35.26
CA ALA A 228 -18.88 4.31 35.70
C ALA A 228 -17.40 3.97 35.36
N GLN A 229 -16.94 2.73 35.56
CA GLN A 229 -15.52 2.42 35.42
C GLN A 229 -14.98 2.39 33.96
N LYS A 230 -15.72 1.80 33.01
CA LYS A 230 -15.30 1.77 31.59
C LYS A 230 -15.51 3.12 30.88
N SER A 231 -16.43 3.95 31.40
CA SER A 231 -16.69 5.30 30.89
C SER A 231 -15.54 6.25 31.20
N ASP A 232 -15.00 6.19 32.42
CA ASP A 232 -13.97 7.12 32.89
C ASP A 232 -12.62 6.92 32.18
N GLU A 233 -12.20 5.66 31.99
CA GLU A 233 -10.95 5.35 31.27
C GLU A 233 -11.01 5.78 29.79
N LYS A 234 -12.14 5.50 29.12
CA LYS A 234 -12.37 5.92 27.74
C LYS A 234 -12.41 7.45 27.61
N GLN A 235 -12.99 8.14 28.59
CA GLN A 235 -13.03 9.60 28.62
C GLN A 235 -11.63 10.19 28.82
N LYS A 236 -10.82 9.61 29.70
CA LYS A 236 -9.41 9.98 29.89
C LYS A 236 -8.61 9.82 28.59
N GLN A 237 -8.71 8.66 27.93
CA GLN A 237 -8.04 8.42 26.64
C GLN A 237 -8.42 9.45 25.56
N LEU A 238 -9.69 9.82 25.48
CA LEU A 238 -10.16 10.85 24.54
C LEU A 238 -9.62 12.25 24.88
N LEU A 239 -9.49 12.58 26.16
CA LEU A 239 -8.93 13.85 26.61
C LEU A 239 -7.43 13.94 26.34
N ASP A 240 -6.69 12.86 26.62
CA ASP A 240 -5.27 12.75 26.30
C ASP A 240 -5.04 12.89 24.80
N ARG A 241 -5.86 12.21 23.99
CA ARG A 241 -5.82 12.31 22.53
C ARG A 241 -6.13 13.73 22.04
N LYS A 242 -7.07 14.43 22.68
CA LYS A 242 -7.39 15.83 22.36
C LYS A 242 -6.18 16.73 22.60
N ASN A 243 -5.54 16.62 23.76
CA ASN A 243 -4.38 17.44 24.12
C ASN A 243 -3.21 17.18 23.17
N GLN A 244 -2.91 15.92 22.86
CA GLN A 244 -1.90 15.56 21.85
C GLN A 244 -2.18 16.21 20.49
N LEU A 245 -3.44 16.20 20.03
CA LEU A 245 -3.81 16.80 18.75
C LEU A 245 -3.64 18.33 18.75
N ILE A 246 -3.92 19.00 19.87
CA ILE A 246 -3.72 20.45 20.01
C ILE A 246 -2.23 20.78 19.93
N THR A 247 -1.39 20.09 20.71
CA THR A 247 0.06 20.27 20.68
C THR A 247 0.63 20.06 19.28
N LEU A 248 0.22 18.99 18.60
CA LEU A 248 0.64 18.71 17.21
C LEU A 248 0.23 19.82 16.23
N ILE A 249 -0.95 20.42 16.39
CA ILE A 249 -1.40 21.54 15.54
C ILE A 249 -0.50 22.75 15.76
N GLU A 250 -0.24 23.13 17.01
CA GLU A 250 0.60 24.28 17.35
C GLU A 250 2.04 24.11 16.85
N GLU A 251 2.62 22.92 17.03
CA GLU A 251 3.95 22.60 16.50
C GLU A 251 3.99 22.67 14.97
N THR A 252 2.95 22.20 14.29
CA THR A 252 2.86 22.23 12.83
C THR A 252 2.68 23.66 12.31
N GLU A 253 1.91 24.50 13.01
CA GLU A 253 1.76 25.93 12.70
C GLU A 253 3.10 26.67 12.83
N LYS A 254 3.86 26.44 13.92
CA LYS A 254 5.22 26.99 14.08
C LYS A 254 6.17 26.55 12.98
N LYS A 255 6.14 25.27 12.59
CA LYS A 255 6.97 24.74 11.49
C LYS A 255 6.62 25.39 10.15
N LYS A 256 5.33 25.61 9.89
CA LYS A 256 4.85 26.30 8.68
C LYS A 256 5.42 27.71 8.59
N ASP A 257 5.38 28.47 9.68
CA ASP A 257 5.81 29.87 9.70
C ASP A 257 7.34 30.00 9.57
N ASN A 258 8.10 29.04 10.12
CA ASN A 258 9.55 29.01 10.04
C ASN A 258 10.11 28.43 8.71
N THR A 259 9.27 27.81 7.88
CA THR A 259 9.74 27.19 6.63
C THR A 259 9.79 28.22 5.50
N GLN A 260 11.00 28.69 5.17
CA GLN A 260 11.22 29.37 3.89
C GLN A 260 10.84 28.45 2.73
N GLN A 261 10.13 28.99 1.73
CA GLN A 261 9.71 28.23 0.54
C GLN A 261 10.93 27.84 -0.31
N ARG A 262 11.59 26.74 0.07
CA ARG A 262 12.62 26.14 -0.78
C ARG A 262 11.96 25.50 -2.00
N THR A 263 12.35 25.95 -3.19
CA THR A 263 11.84 25.46 -4.49
C THR A 263 12.51 24.17 -4.94
N ASP A 264 13.58 23.75 -4.26
CA ASP A 264 14.41 22.59 -4.60
C ASP A 264 13.83 21.24 -4.14
N ARG A 265 12.68 21.23 -3.44
CA ARG A 265 12.11 19.99 -2.90
C ARG A 265 11.27 19.23 -3.93
N SER A 266 11.29 17.91 -3.82
CA SER A 266 10.38 17.04 -4.59
C SER A 266 8.92 17.33 -4.26
N THR A 267 8.06 17.32 -5.26
CA THR A 267 6.62 17.54 -5.10
C THR A 267 5.82 16.41 -5.74
N PHE A 268 4.60 16.23 -5.27
CA PHE A 268 3.69 15.23 -5.82
C PHE A 268 2.27 15.76 -5.93
N ARG A 269 1.54 15.22 -6.89
CA ARG A 269 0.09 15.37 -7.01
C ARG A 269 -0.53 13.98 -7.11
N SER A 270 -1.58 13.76 -6.33
CA SER A 270 -2.30 12.49 -6.32
C SER A 270 -3.74 12.74 -6.72
N ARG A 271 -4.23 11.94 -7.66
CA ARG A 271 -5.64 11.88 -8.05
C ARG A 271 -6.08 10.42 -8.15
N SER A 272 -7.34 10.18 -7.81
CA SER A 272 -7.99 8.89 -7.95
C SER A 272 -9.11 9.06 -8.97
N MET A 273 -9.15 8.18 -9.95
CA MET A 273 -10.19 8.11 -10.96
C MET A 273 -11.07 6.91 -10.63
N VAL A 274 -12.33 7.15 -10.26
CA VAL A 274 -13.30 6.09 -10.01
C VAL A 274 -13.62 5.43 -11.35
N LEU A 275 -13.50 4.11 -11.40
CA LEU A 275 -13.93 3.32 -12.56
C LEU A 275 -15.39 2.94 -12.32
N ASP A 276 -16.27 3.37 -13.22
CA ASP A 276 -17.70 3.09 -13.14
C ASP A 276 -18.23 2.50 -14.45
N SER A 277 -19.42 1.90 -14.38
CA SER A 277 -20.02 1.14 -15.49
C SER A 277 -20.38 1.98 -16.72
N ARG A 278 -20.25 3.31 -16.67
CA ARG A 278 -20.48 4.19 -17.83
C ARG A 278 -19.22 4.35 -18.68
N MET A 279 -18.08 3.88 -18.22
CA MET A 279 -16.85 3.87 -19.00
C MET A 279 -16.97 2.88 -20.16
N VAL A 280 -16.38 3.24 -21.30
CA VAL A 280 -16.34 2.36 -22.47
C VAL A 280 -15.51 1.13 -22.14
N GLU A 281 -16.10 -0.05 -22.33
CA GLU A 281 -15.40 -1.32 -22.20
C GLU A 281 -14.39 -1.50 -23.33
N ASP A 282 -13.21 -2.00 -22.98
CA ASP A 282 -12.24 -2.45 -23.96
C ASP A 282 -12.72 -3.77 -24.61
N GLN A 283 -12.78 -3.80 -25.94
CA GLN A 283 -13.32 -4.95 -26.67
C GLN A 283 -12.44 -6.19 -26.57
N GLU A 284 -11.13 -6.02 -26.44
CA GLU A 284 -10.19 -7.12 -26.30
C GLU A 284 -10.32 -7.76 -24.91
N MET A 285 -10.39 -6.93 -23.87
CA MET A 285 -10.65 -7.37 -22.49
C MET A 285 -11.98 -8.11 -22.37
N ARG A 286 -13.03 -7.59 -23.02
CA ARG A 286 -14.34 -8.25 -23.02
C ARG A 286 -14.29 -9.65 -23.64
N LYS A 287 -13.61 -9.80 -24.78
CA LYS A 287 -13.45 -11.11 -25.44
C LYS A 287 -12.66 -12.09 -24.59
N LEU A 288 -11.61 -11.61 -23.92
CA LEU A 288 -10.81 -12.41 -23.00
C LEU A 288 -11.66 -12.95 -21.84
N LEU A 289 -12.44 -12.09 -21.19
CA LEU A 289 -13.31 -12.51 -20.08
C LEU A 289 -14.37 -13.52 -20.53
N GLN A 290 -15.01 -13.28 -21.69
CA GLN A 290 -15.98 -14.21 -22.27
C GLN A 290 -15.36 -15.59 -22.57
N THR A 291 -14.13 -15.60 -23.09
CA THR A 291 -13.40 -16.85 -23.38
C THR A 291 -13.06 -17.63 -22.10
N ALA A 292 -12.77 -16.92 -21.01
CA ALA A 292 -12.53 -17.49 -19.71
C ALA A 292 -13.81 -17.92 -18.94
N GLY A 293 -14.99 -17.60 -19.48
CA GLY A 293 -16.29 -17.93 -18.88
C GLY A 293 -16.78 -16.95 -17.81
N PHE A 294 -16.37 -15.68 -17.91
CA PHE A 294 -16.82 -14.57 -17.06
C PHE A 294 -17.68 -13.56 -17.84
#